data_AF-A0A955XYC9-F1
#
_entry.id   AF-A0A955XYC9-F1
#
_cell.length_a   1.000
_cell.length_b   1.000
_cell.length_c   1.000
_cell.angle_alpha   90.00
_cell.angle_beta   90.00
_cell.angle_gamma   90.00
#
_symmetry.space_group_name_H-M   'P 1'
#
loop_
_entity.id
_entity.type
_entity.pdbx_description
1 polymer ?
#
loop_
_entity_poly.entity_id
_entity_poly.type
_entity_poly.pdbx_seq_one_letter_code
_entity_poly.pdbx_strand_id
1 'polypeptide(L)'
;LLSALRVGPHQYSLTWKPSPEATGYWVWFSEDGAVWRRDQAEFVAGTTHRFSLDANQFVLNSDGAVHVRVTAASDAGESEPSSILAVAASDNPTRVLVIDGNDRWQQEPVSENPNGEASYIVSKLSEPLVANGLSFDSATSAGFANDPNLLSGYDLVIWSVGEDSEVHDSLDGQEQSAITSFLEGGGALILSGAEIGWDLVARGQTGEPEFYAGTLHAAYQGDDGGSFLVDGLGAFENLGRISFLTPDDTVVSYPDVVVPKPGALQVFSYAGGGGGAGIFSSADPALLYLPFPLESVDDPEARASIIGDALESWF
;
A
#
# COMPACT_ATOMS: atom_id res chain seq x y z
N LEU A 1 11.62 -3.68 9.05
CA LEU A 1 11.37 -5.08 8.63
C LEU A 1 10.10 -5.57 9.31
N LEU A 2 9.04 -5.69 8.51
CA LEU A 2 7.84 -6.45 8.80
C LEU A 2 7.31 -6.97 7.45
N SER A 3 7.09 -8.27 7.33
CA SER A 3 6.55 -8.90 6.11
C SER A 3 5.74 -10.15 6.42
N ALA A 4 4.64 -10.35 5.69
CA ALA A 4 3.78 -11.52 5.75
C ALA A 4 3.67 -12.10 4.32
N LEU A 5 4.46 -13.14 4.06
CA LEU A 5 4.68 -13.66 2.70
C LEU A 5 4.25 -15.12 2.58
N ARG A 6 3.67 -15.50 1.44
CA ARG A 6 3.34 -16.90 1.15
C ARG A 6 4.60 -17.73 0.99
N VAL A 7 4.63 -18.89 1.66
CA VAL A 7 5.71 -19.89 1.57
C VAL A 7 5.23 -21.25 1.05
N GLY A 8 3.92 -21.42 0.87
CA GLY A 8 3.29 -22.60 0.31
C GLY A 8 1.78 -22.40 0.15
N PRO A 9 1.04 -23.40 -0.39
CA PRO A 9 -0.41 -23.32 -0.48
C PRO A 9 -1.04 -23.06 0.89
N HIS A 10 -1.75 -21.93 1.03
CA HIS A 10 -2.33 -21.45 2.28
C HIS A 10 -1.35 -21.32 3.47
N GLN A 11 -0.03 -21.32 3.22
CA GLN A 11 1.00 -21.23 4.24
C GLN A 11 1.76 -19.93 4.11
N TYR A 12 1.91 -19.22 5.23
CA TYR A 12 2.48 -17.89 5.27
C TYR A 12 3.58 -17.81 6.34
N SER A 13 4.53 -16.91 6.12
CA SER A 13 5.61 -16.60 7.04
C SER A 13 5.57 -15.12 7.38
N LEU A 14 5.28 -14.81 8.64
CA LEU A 14 5.43 -13.48 9.21
C LEU A 14 6.88 -13.33 9.70
N THR A 15 7.54 -12.24 9.32
CA THR A 15 8.92 -11.92 9.74
C THR A 15 9.00 -10.47 10.18
N TRP A 16 9.71 -10.20 11.28
CA TRP A 16 9.86 -8.85 11.81
C TRP A 16 11.28 -8.57 12.31
N LYS A 17 11.61 -7.29 12.50
CA LYS A 17 12.85 -6.87 13.15
C LYS A 17 12.80 -7.22 14.64
N PRO A 18 13.88 -7.77 15.23
CA PRO A 18 13.94 -7.95 16.68
C PRO A 18 13.85 -6.61 17.40
N SER A 19 13.07 -6.56 18.48
CA SER A 19 13.05 -5.44 19.41
C SER A 19 14.10 -5.64 20.51
N PRO A 20 14.88 -4.60 20.89
CA PRO A 20 15.79 -4.68 22.02
C PRO A 20 15.05 -5.13 23.29
N GLU A 21 15.69 -5.96 24.10
CA GLU A 21 15.17 -6.44 25.40
C GLU A 21 13.94 -7.35 25.34
N ALA A 22 13.40 -7.64 24.15
CA ALA A 22 12.30 -8.59 23.98
C ALA A 22 12.75 -10.02 24.33
N THR A 23 11.97 -10.68 25.19
CA THR A 23 12.13 -12.11 25.52
C THR A 23 11.22 -13.00 24.68
N GLY A 24 10.27 -12.41 23.97
CA GLY A 24 9.45 -13.04 22.93
C GLY A 24 8.47 -12.02 22.34
N TYR A 25 7.52 -12.51 21.55
CA TYR A 25 6.59 -11.69 20.79
C TYR A 25 5.20 -12.32 20.81
N TRP A 26 4.17 -11.50 20.89
CA TRP A 26 2.81 -11.92 20.57
C TRP A 26 2.56 -11.65 19.10
N VAL A 27 2.19 -12.69 18.37
CA VAL A 27 1.65 -12.61 17.02
C VAL A 27 0.13 -12.56 17.16
N TRP A 28 -0.43 -11.43 16.77
CA TRP A 28 -1.86 -11.18 16.83
C TRP A 28 -2.49 -11.43 15.47
N PHE A 29 -3.71 -11.94 15.49
CA PHE A 29 -4.52 -12.17 14.30
C PHE A 29 -5.88 -11.47 14.44
N SER A 30 -6.43 -11.04 13.31
CA SER A 30 -7.75 -10.44 13.22
C SER A 30 -8.38 -10.72 11.85
N GLU A 31 -9.68 -10.99 11.84
CA GLU A 31 -10.47 -11.20 10.62
C GLU A 31 -10.91 -9.88 9.98
N ASP A 32 -10.99 -8.80 10.76
CA ASP A 32 -11.49 -7.48 10.32
C ASP A 32 -10.41 -6.37 10.43
N GLY A 33 -9.22 -6.69 10.93
CA GLY A 33 -8.13 -5.74 11.15
C GLY A 33 -8.39 -4.74 12.30
N ALA A 34 -9.55 -4.81 12.96
CA ALA A 34 -10.00 -3.86 13.97
C ALA A 34 -10.09 -4.49 15.37
N VAL A 35 -10.61 -5.71 15.45
CA VAL A 35 -10.79 -6.45 16.70
C VAL A 35 -9.66 -7.45 16.88
N TRP A 36 -8.89 -7.26 17.96
CA TRP A 36 -7.72 -8.07 18.28
C TRP A 36 -7.94 -8.76 19.63
N ARG A 37 -7.98 -10.10 19.65
CA ARG A 37 -8.29 -10.87 20.86
C ARG A 37 -7.10 -11.67 21.35
N ARG A 38 -6.82 -11.60 22.65
CA ARG A 38 -5.65 -12.25 23.28
C ARG A 38 -5.70 -13.77 23.21
N ASP A 39 -6.89 -14.36 23.19
CA ASP A 39 -7.10 -15.81 23.06
C ASP A 39 -6.84 -16.34 21.64
N GLN A 40 -6.75 -15.45 20.64
CA GLN A 40 -6.34 -15.76 19.27
C GLN A 40 -4.85 -15.48 19.01
N ALA A 41 -4.15 -14.80 19.94
CA ALA A 41 -2.75 -14.45 19.78
C ALA A 41 -1.82 -15.62 20.13
N GLU A 42 -0.71 -15.72 19.42
CA GLU A 42 0.31 -16.76 19.63
C GLU A 42 1.61 -16.17 20.16
N PHE A 43 2.17 -16.75 21.22
CA PHE A 43 3.46 -16.32 21.75
C PHE A 43 4.62 -17.08 21.11
N VAL A 44 5.63 -16.36 20.62
CA VAL A 44 6.80 -16.95 19.97
C VAL A 44 8.10 -16.34 20.49
N ALA A 45 9.17 -17.13 20.53
CA ALA A 45 10.47 -16.67 21.01
C ALA A 45 11.36 -16.04 19.92
N GLY A 46 11.09 -16.34 18.65
CA GLY A 46 11.87 -15.86 17.51
C GLY A 46 11.22 -14.68 16.81
N THR A 47 11.85 -14.21 15.73
CA THR A 47 11.37 -13.11 14.88
C THR A 47 10.71 -13.57 13.59
N THR A 48 10.32 -14.83 13.56
CA THR A 48 9.62 -15.46 12.44
C THR A 48 8.54 -16.37 13.00
N HIS A 49 7.35 -16.29 12.41
CA HIS A 49 6.23 -17.16 12.75
C HIS A 49 5.57 -17.65 11.46
N ARG A 50 5.30 -18.96 11.39
CA ARG A 50 4.60 -19.58 10.28
C ARG A 50 3.20 -19.98 10.71
N PHE A 51 2.22 -19.62 9.90
CA PHE A 51 0.82 -19.92 10.13
C PHE A 51 0.17 -20.39 8.84
N SER A 52 -1.00 -21.03 8.96
CA SER A 52 -1.79 -21.48 7.83
C SER A 52 -3.15 -20.79 7.84
N LEU A 53 -3.65 -20.44 6.68
CA LEU A 53 -5.04 -20.03 6.51
C LEU A 53 -5.87 -21.29 6.26
N ASP A 54 -6.23 -21.96 7.34
CA ASP A 54 -7.20 -23.06 7.30
C ASP A 54 -8.49 -22.68 8.02
N ALA A 55 -9.60 -23.28 7.59
CA ALA A 55 -10.94 -23.00 8.11
C ALA A 55 -11.14 -23.45 9.58
N ASN A 56 -10.14 -24.10 10.19
CA ASN A 56 -10.20 -24.55 11.58
C ASN A 56 -9.50 -23.58 12.54
N GLN A 57 -8.49 -22.85 12.08
CA GLN A 57 -7.76 -21.85 12.87
C GLN A 57 -8.41 -20.47 12.82
N PHE A 58 -8.98 -20.10 11.67
CA PHE A 58 -9.66 -18.84 11.46
C PHE A 58 -11.07 -19.12 10.94
N VAL A 59 -12.06 -18.34 11.38
CA VAL A 59 -13.38 -18.35 10.72
C VAL A 59 -13.23 -17.48 9.48
N LEU A 60 -12.39 -17.95 8.56
CA LEU A 60 -12.36 -17.42 7.20
C LEU A 60 -13.69 -17.84 6.62
N ASN A 61 -14.59 -16.87 6.50
CA ASN A 61 -15.42 -16.87 5.29
C ASN A 61 -14.39 -17.05 4.16
N SER A 62 -14.53 -18.09 3.36
CA SER A 62 -13.53 -18.66 2.43
C SER A 62 -12.93 -17.69 1.39
N ASP A 63 -13.22 -16.41 1.53
CA ASP A 63 -13.00 -15.29 0.64
C ASP A 63 -12.61 -14.05 1.48
N GLY A 64 -11.77 -14.20 2.52
CA GLY A 64 -11.42 -13.12 3.44
C GLY A 64 -9.91 -12.99 3.69
N ALA A 65 -9.45 -11.79 4.01
CA ALA A 65 -8.08 -11.54 4.44
C ALA A 65 -7.91 -11.82 5.94
N VAL A 66 -6.72 -12.28 6.34
CA VAL A 66 -6.30 -12.30 7.75
C VAL A 66 -5.30 -11.20 7.98
N HIS A 67 -5.60 -10.37 8.97
CA HIS A 67 -4.75 -9.29 9.43
C HIS A 67 -3.85 -9.79 10.54
N VAL A 68 -2.60 -9.35 10.52
CA VAL A 68 -1.57 -9.73 11.49
C VAL A 68 -0.80 -8.52 11.97
N ARG A 69 -0.46 -8.52 13.25
CA ARG A 69 0.45 -7.54 13.86
C ARG A 69 1.26 -8.20 14.96
N VAL A 70 2.38 -7.59 15.34
CA VAL A 70 3.29 -8.12 16.35
C VAL A 70 3.49 -7.10 17.47
N THR A 71 3.48 -7.56 18.71
CA THR A 71 3.97 -6.80 19.86
C THR A 71 5.17 -7.52 20.47
N ALA A 72 6.17 -6.75 20.90
CA ALA A 72 7.29 -7.28 21.66
C ALA A 72 6.89 -7.44 23.12
N ALA A 73 7.33 -8.54 23.75
CA ALA A 73 7.10 -8.79 25.17
C ALA A 73 8.43 -8.92 25.90
N SER A 74 8.50 -8.33 27.09
CA SER A 74 9.64 -8.44 28.01
C SER A 74 9.14 -8.43 29.46
N ASP A 75 10.08 -8.51 30.41
CA ASP A 75 9.77 -8.37 31.83
C ASP A 75 9.20 -6.97 32.18
N ALA A 76 9.40 -5.98 31.31
CA ALA A 76 8.87 -4.63 31.47
C ALA A 76 7.41 -4.48 30.99
N GLY A 77 6.90 -5.45 30.24
CA GLY A 77 5.55 -5.42 29.67
C GLY A 77 5.54 -5.73 28.17
N GLU A 78 4.48 -5.26 27.52
CA GLU A 78 4.24 -5.45 26.09
C GLU A 78 4.36 -4.10 25.38
N SER A 79 5.03 -4.08 24.21
CA SER A 79 5.19 -2.86 23.41
C SER A 79 3.89 -2.46 22.72
N GLU A 80 3.89 -1.25 22.16
CA GLU A 80 2.93 -0.90 21.11
C GLU A 80 2.99 -1.89 19.94
N PRO A 81 1.87 -2.09 19.22
CA PRO A 81 1.83 -2.99 18.08
C PRO A 81 2.62 -2.44 16.89
N SER A 82 3.13 -3.35 16.07
CA SER A 82 3.61 -3.03 14.72
C SER A 82 2.48 -2.52 13.81
N SER A 83 2.83 -2.02 12.61
CA SER A 83 1.90 -1.87 11.49
C SER A 83 1.07 -3.14 11.27
N ILE A 84 -0.15 -2.97 10.76
CA ILE A 84 -1.04 -4.07 10.41
C ILE A 84 -0.68 -4.54 9.01
N LEU A 85 -0.28 -5.80 8.89
CA LEU A 85 -0.19 -6.50 7.61
C LEU A 85 -1.43 -7.37 7.41
N ALA A 86 -1.65 -7.82 6.19
CA ALA A 86 -2.67 -8.80 5.89
C ALA A 86 -2.24 -9.76 4.78
N VAL A 87 -2.85 -10.93 4.77
CA VAL A 87 -2.68 -11.92 3.72
C VAL A 87 -4.04 -12.47 3.32
N ALA A 88 -4.20 -12.81 2.04
CA ALA A 88 -5.38 -13.52 1.56
C ALA A 88 -4.97 -14.72 0.71
N ALA A 89 -5.79 -15.77 0.77
CA ALA A 89 -5.71 -16.91 -0.12
C ALA A 89 -6.78 -16.78 -1.21
N SER A 90 -6.41 -17.14 -2.44
CA SER A 90 -7.33 -17.28 -3.57
C SER A 90 -6.72 -18.29 -4.53
N ASP A 91 -7.58 -18.97 -5.30
CA ASP A 91 -7.17 -19.82 -6.42
C ASP A 91 -6.79 -19.00 -7.68
N ASN A 92 -6.99 -17.67 -7.63
CA ASN A 92 -6.54 -16.77 -8.68
C ASN A 92 -5.01 -16.86 -8.86
N PRO A 93 -4.51 -17.09 -10.10
CA PRO A 93 -3.08 -17.22 -10.35
C PRO A 93 -2.31 -15.91 -10.17
N THR A 94 -2.96 -14.74 -10.29
CA THR A 94 -2.32 -13.43 -10.13
C THR A 94 -1.78 -13.28 -8.73
N ARG A 95 -0.47 -13.08 -8.62
CA ARG A 95 0.23 -12.84 -7.37
C ARG A 95 0.34 -11.35 -7.10
N VAL A 96 -0.26 -10.91 -6.00
CA VAL A 96 -0.25 -9.50 -5.59
C VAL A 96 0.62 -9.31 -4.35
N LEU A 97 1.41 -8.23 -4.35
CA LEU A 97 2.13 -7.74 -3.17
C LEU A 97 1.61 -6.34 -2.82
N VAL A 98 1.20 -6.15 -1.56
CA VAL A 98 0.90 -4.81 -1.02
C VAL A 98 2.09 -4.33 -0.19
N ILE A 99 2.63 -3.17 -0.54
CA ILE A 99 3.67 -2.49 0.22
C ILE A 99 3.07 -1.30 0.94
N ASP A 100 3.12 -1.35 2.27
CA ASP A 100 2.95 -0.18 3.14
C ASP A 100 4.27 0.59 3.15
N GLY A 101 4.33 1.61 2.30
CA GLY A 101 5.48 2.49 2.13
C GLY A 101 5.49 3.70 3.07
N ASN A 102 4.45 3.91 3.88
CA ASN A 102 4.29 5.13 4.67
C ASN A 102 5.09 5.07 5.98
N ASP A 103 6.29 5.62 5.97
CA ASP A 103 7.19 5.70 7.11
C ASP A 103 6.84 6.86 8.05
N ARG A 104 6.22 7.94 7.55
CA ARG A 104 5.70 9.06 8.38
C ARG A 104 4.62 8.58 9.34
N TRP A 105 3.79 7.63 8.94
CA TRP A 105 2.75 7.04 9.78
C TRP A 105 3.29 6.39 11.06
N GLN A 106 4.52 5.88 11.00
CA GLN A 106 5.14 5.12 12.09
C GLN A 106 5.70 6.01 13.22
N GLN A 107 5.41 7.32 13.24
CA GLN A 107 5.85 8.25 14.28
C GLN A 107 4.69 9.00 14.99
N GLU A 108 4.74 8.97 16.32
CA GLU A 108 3.84 9.64 17.28
C GLU A 108 4.01 11.17 17.32
N PRO A 109 2.92 11.90 17.64
CA PRO A 109 1.77 12.13 16.79
C PRO A 109 2.09 13.19 15.73
N VAL A 110 1.90 12.82 14.46
CA VAL A 110 1.85 13.75 13.32
C VAL A 110 0.39 14.09 13.01
N SER A 111 0.13 15.12 12.19
CA SER A 111 -1.25 15.52 11.83
C SER A 111 -2.05 14.38 11.19
N GLU A 112 -1.35 13.46 10.53
CA GLU A 112 -1.89 12.34 9.78
C GLU A 112 -2.23 11.14 10.69
N ASN A 113 -1.57 11.04 11.84
CA ASN A 113 -1.78 9.99 12.84
C ASN A 113 -1.87 10.61 14.25
N PRO A 114 -2.89 11.44 14.52
CA PRO A 114 -2.99 12.19 15.78
C PRO A 114 -3.19 11.28 17.01
N ASN A 115 -3.61 10.03 16.78
CA ASN A 115 -3.87 9.03 17.81
C ASN A 115 -2.72 8.03 18.00
N GLY A 116 -1.64 8.11 17.21
CA GLY A 116 -0.51 7.18 17.32
C GLY A 116 -0.87 5.73 16.95
N GLU A 117 -1.86 5.53 16.09
CA GLU A 117 -2.35 4.20 15.73
C GLU A 117 -1.41 3.52 14.73
N ALA A 118 -1.36 2.18 14.79
CA ALA A 118 -0.62 1.39 13.81
C ALA A 118 -1.14 1.66 12.39
N SER A 119 -0.24 1.65 11.39
CA SER A 119 -0.65 1.79 9.99
C SER A 119 -1.69 0.75 9.62
N TYR A 120 -2.78 1.22 9.02
CA TYR A 120 -3.91 0.44 8.55
C TYR A 120 -3.99 0.39 7.02
N ILE A 121 -2.99 0.90 6.28
CA ILE A 121 -2.99 0.96 4.80
C ILE A 121 -3.33 -0.41 4.20
N VAL A 122 -2.60 -1.45 4.62
CA VAL A 122 -2.85 -2.82 4.14
C VAL A 122 -4.26 -3.31 4.52
N SER A 123 -4.76 -2.91 5.70
CA SER A 123 -6.11 -3.25 6.14
C SER A 123 -7.18 -2.64 5.22
N LYS A 124 -7.05 -1.35 4.87
CA LYS A 124 -7.98 -0.65 3.96
C LYS A 124 -7.96 -1.17 2.53
N LEU A 125 -6.83 -1.71 2.10
CA LEU A 125 -6.65 -2.31 0.77
C LEU A 125 -7.00 -3.81 0.74
N SER A 126 -7.16 -4.47 1.89
CA SER A 126 -7.48 -5.90 1.94
C SER A 126 -8.85 -6.23 1.35
N GLU A 127 -9.90 -5.50 1.75
CA GLU A 127 -11.26 -5.66 1.27
C GLU A 127 -11.40 -5.48 -0.25
N PRO A 128 -10.89 -4.40 -0.89
CA PRO A 128 -11.03 -4.23 -2.33
C PRO A 128 -10.23 -5.27 -3.13
N LEU A 129 -9.11 -5.77 -2.61
CA LEU A 129 -8.37 -6.87 -3.24
C LEU A 129 -9.15 -8.18 -3.19
N VAL A 130 -9.71 -8.51 -2.03
CA VAL A 130 -10.57 -9.67 -1.83
C VAL A 130 -11.83 -9.59 -2.70
N ALA A 131 -12.45 -8.42 -2.82
CA ALA A 131 -13.62 -8.19 -3.67
C ALA A 131 -13.33 -8.44 -5.16
N ASN A 132 -12.08 -8.22 -5.60
CA ASN A 132 -11.59 -8.57 -6.93
C ASN A 132 -11.10 -10.03 -7.05
N GLY A 133 -11.32 -10.86 -6.03
CA GLY A 133 -10.94 -12.27 -6.00
C GLY A 133 -9.42 -12.49 -5.98
N LEU A 134 -8.64 -11.48 -5.59
CA LEU A 134 -7.18 -11.55 -5.56
C LEU A 134 -6.67 -12.20 -4.29
N SER A 135 -5.58 -12.96 -4.44
CA SER A 135 -4.73 -13.30 -3.31
C SER A 135 -3.60 -12.29 -3.19
N PHE A 136 -3.18 -11.99 -1.97
CA PHE A 136 -2.07 -11.06 -1.77
C PHE A 136 -1.22 -11.42 -0.56
N ASP A 137 0.05 -11.05 -0.67
CA ASP A 137 1.01 -10.96 0.41
C ASP A 137 1.22 -9.48 0.76
N SER A 138 1.83 -9.19 1.91
CA SER A 138 2.12 -7.80 2.28
C SER A 138 3.44 -7.62 3.01
N ALA A 139 4.02 -6.44 2.88
CA ALA A 139 5.21 -6.02 3.61
C ALA A 139 5.21 -4.50 3.83
N THR A 140 6.03 -4.02 4.76
CA THR A 140 6.34 -2.58 4.85
C THR A 140 7.53 -2.22 3.94
N SER A 141 7.79 -0.94 3.69
CA SER A 141 9.02 -0.39 3.08
C SER A 141 10.28 -1.05 3.67
N ALA A 142 10.38 -1.06 5.01
CA ALA A 142 11.47 -1.68 5.73
C ALA A 142 11.46 -3.22 5.66
N GLY A 143 10.35 -3.85 5.27
CA GLY A 143 10.24 -5.25 4.89
C GLY A 143 10.84 -5.52 3.52
N PHE A 144 10.49 -4.69 2.53
CA PHE A 144 11.10 -4.68 1.20
C PHE A 144 12.61 -4.43 1.25
N ALA A 145 13.09 -3.43 2.01
CA ALA A 145 14.52 -3.09 2.09
C ALA A 145 15.41 -4.27 2.56
N ASN A 146 14.82 -5.25 3.25
CA ASN A 146 15.51 -6.46 3.67
C ASN A 146 15.64 -7.52 2.55
N ASP A 147 14.77 -7.49 1.54
CA ASP A 147 14.83 -8.31 0.33
C ASP A 147 14.45 -7.47 -0.91
N PRO A 148 15.41 -6.74 -1.51
CA PRO A 148 15.11 -5.86 -2.65
C PRO A 148 14.65 -6.59 -3.92
N ASN A 149 14.76 -7.92 -3.98
CA ASN A 149 14.24 -8.71 -5.09
C ASN A 149 12.79 -9.17 -4.87
N LEU A 150 12.16 -8.78 -3.76
CA LEU A 150 10.84 -9.23 -3.34
C LEU A 150 9.79 -9.10 -4.45
N LEU A 151 9.82 -8.01 -5.23
CA LEU A 151 8.84 -7.70 -6.27
C LEU A 151 8.84 -8.74 -7.40
N SER A 152 9.97 -9.39 -7.68
CA SER A 152 10.13 -10.33 -8.82
C SER A 152 9.24 -11.58 -8.75
N GLY A 153 8.65 -11.86 -7.58
CA GLY A 153 7.74 -12.98 -7.38
C GLY A 153 6.26 -12.68 -7.65
N TYR A 154 5.92 -11.45 -8.05
CA TYR A 154 4.55 -10.95 -8.15
C TYR A 154 4.22 -10.46 -9.56
N ASP A 155 2.95 -10.50 -9.92
CA ASP A 155 2.43 -9.99 -11.18
C ASP A 155 1.96 -8.53 -11.01
N LEU A 156 1.46 -8.20 -9.82
CA LEU A 156 1.00 -6.87 -9.42
C LEU A 156 1.64 -6.46 -8.10
N VAL A 157 2.17 -5.25 -8.04
CA VAL A 157 2.57 -4.57 -6.80
C VAL A 157 1.66 -3.38 -6.58
N ILE A 158 1.08 -3.28 -5.39
CA ILE A 158 0.39 -2.07 -4.92
C ILE A 158 1.28 -1.43 -3.86
N TRP A 159 1.77 -0.23 -4.13
CA TRP A 159 2.66 0.51 -3.25
C TRP A 159 1.98 1.80 -2.83
N SER A 160 1.68 1.95 -1.53
CA SER A 160 1.12 3.19 -1.01
C SER A 160 2.05 3.84 -0.01
N VAL A 161 2.29 5.13 -0.19
CA VAL A 161 3.21 5.93 0.63
C VAL A 161 2.48 6.98 1.46
N GLY A 162 1.14 7.03 1.38
CA GLY A 162 0.32 8.00 2.11
C GLY A 162 0.75 9.45 1.87
N GLU A 163 1.27 10.10 2.91
CA GLU A 163 1.77 11.49 2.87
C GLU A 163 3.28 11.59 3.11
N ASP A 164 4.04 10.53 2.79
CA ASP A 164 5.50 10.60 2.77
C ASP A 164 6.00 11.63 1.75
N SER A 165 7.06 12.36 2.12
CA SER A 165 7.54 13.61 1.50
C SER A 165 8.97 13.94 2.00
N GLU A 166 9.46 15.17 1.92
CA GLU A 166 10.88 15.56 2.11
C GLU A 166 11.63 14.99 3.34
N VAL A 167 10.94 14.73 4.47
CA VAL A 167 11.56 14.22 5.71
C VAL A 167 11.57 12.69 5.76
N HIS A 168 10.62 12.08 5.05
CA HIS A 168 10.41 10.64 4.91
C HIS A 168 10.24 10.39 3.42
N ASP A 169 11.38 10.24 2.72
CA ASP A 169 11.45 10.12 1.26
C ASP A 169 10.29 9.26 0.76
N SER A 170 9.47 9.82 -0.13
CA SER A 170 8.28 9.14 -0.65
C SER A 170 8.64 7.85 -1.37
N LEU A 171 9.77 7.84 -2.10
CA LEU A 171 10.39 6.65 -2.65
C LEU A 171 11.91 6.82 -2.61
N ASP A 172 12.61 5.99 -1.86
CA ASP A 172 14.07 6.04 -1.82
C ASP A 172 14.71 5.48 -3.11
N GLY A 173 16.03 5.68 -3.29
CA GLY A 173 16.73 5.22 -4.49
C GLY A 173 16.71 3.69 -4.71
N GLN A 174 16.59 2.88 -3.66
CA GLN A 174 16.45 1.43 -3.75
C GLN A 174 15.04 1.05 -4.24
N GLU A 175 14.02 1.72 -3.73
CA GLU A 175 12.62 1.57 -4.12
C GLU A 175 12.40 2.00 -5.57
N GLN A 176 12.91 3.18 -5.96
CA GLN A 176 12.88 3.67 -7.35
C GLN A 176 13.53 2.66 -8.32
N SER A 177 14.68 2.10 -7.94
CA SER A 177 15.39 1.10 -8.77
C SER A 177 14.61 -0.21 -8.89
N ALA A 178 14.00 -0.68 -7.81
CA ALA A 178 13.21 -1.91 -7.79
C ALA A 178 11.90 -1.76 -8.58
N ILE A 179 11.21 -0.64 -8.42
CA ILE A 179 10.00 -0.30 -9.19
C ILE A 179 10.32 -0.24 -10.68
N THR A 180 11.41 0.44 -11.06
CA THR A 180 11.85 0.51 -12.47
C THR A 180 12.11 -0.89 -13.02
N SER A 181 12.87 -1.71 -12.31
CA SER A 181 13.20 -3.07 -12.74
C SER A 181 11.97 -3.98 -12.83
N PHE A 182 11.01 -3.81 -11.91
CA PHE A 182 9.77 -4.58 -11.87
C PHE A 182 8.87 -4.26 -13.07
N LEU A 183 8.69 -2.97 -13.38
CA LEU A 183 7.95 -2.51 -14.55
C LEU A 183 8.62 -2.93 -15.86
N GLU A 184 9.95 -2.77 -15.99
CA GLU A 184 10.73 -3.26 -17.15
C GLU A 184 10.67 -4.78 -17.31
N GLY A 185 10.45 -5.51 -16.21
CA GLY A 185 10.23 -6.95 -16.17
C GLY A 185 8.83 -7.39 -16.60
N GLY A 186 7.93 -6.45 -16.88
CA GLY A 186 6.54 -6.70 -17.27
C GLY A 186 5.56 -6.81 -16.10
N GLY A 187 5.97 -6.43 -14.89
CA GLY A 187 5.07 -6.34 -13.73
C GLY A 187 4.12 -5.16 -13.83
N ALA A 188 2.96 -5.27 -13.19
CA ALA A 188 1.98 -4.18 -13.09
C ALA A 188 2.10 -3.44 -11.74
N LEU A 189 2.07 -2.11 -11.76
CA LEU A 189 2.18 -1.27 -10.55
C LEU A 189 0.93 -0.42 -10.35
N ILE A 190 0.40 -0.44 -9.13
CA ILE A 190 -0.46 0.64 -8.60
C ILE A 190 0.37 1.38 -7.56
N LEU A 191 0.66 2.66 -7.80
CA LEU A 191 1.37 3.55 -6.88
C LEU A 191 0.43 4.64 -6.40
N SER A 192 0.35 4.89 -5.10
CA SER A 192 -0.46 5.97 -4.54
C SER A 192 0.22 6.74 -3.42
N GLY A 193 0.01 8.06 -3.38
CA GLY A 193 0.51 8.95 -2.33
C GLY A 193 0.32 10.41 -2.70
N ALA A 194 0.20 11.29 -1.71
CA ALA A 194 -0.14 12.69 -1.90
C ALA A 194 1.01 13.53 -2.48
N GLU A 195 2.23 13.36 -1.94
CA GLU A 195 3.36 14.29 -2.14
C GLU A 195 4.51 13.71 -3.01
N ILE A 196 4.29 12.63 -3.76
CA ILE A 196 5.36 11.93 -4.51
C ILE A 196 6.04 12.86 -5.55
N GLY A 197 5.26 13.67 -6.25
CA GLY A 197 5.76 14.64 -7.22
C GLY A 197 6.43 15.85 -6.55
N TRP A 198 5.88 16.35 -5.45
CA TRP A 198 6.55 17.38 -4.64
C TRP A 198 7.95 16.92 -4.21
N ASP A 199 8.03 15.74 -3.61
CA ASP A 199 9.26 15.16 -3.11
C ASP A 199 10.25 14.87 -4.24
N LEU A 200 9.87 14.07 -5.24
CA LEU A 200 10.81 13.60 -6.28
C LEU A 200 11.10 14.63 -7.37
N VAL A 201 10.26 15.65 -7.56
CA VAL A 201 10.42 16.64 -8.65
C VAL A 201 10.69 18.05 -8.14
N ALA A 202 9.84 18.58 -7.25
CA ALA A 202 10.01 19.96 -6.76
C ALA A 202 11.17 20.07 -5.76
N ARG A 203 11.41 19.00 -5.01
CA ARG A 203 12.45 18.88 -3.97
C ARG A 203 13.54 17.87 -4.32
N GLY A 204 13.33 17.10 -5.38
CA GLY A 204 14.16 15.96 -5.72
C GLY A 204 15.62 16.31 -6.03
N GLN A 205 16.45 15.32 -5.78
CA GLN A 205 17.87 15.26 -6.08
C GLN A 205 18.10 14.82 -7.54
N THR A 206 19.37 14.75 -7.94
CA THR A 206 19.71 14.33 -9.31
C THR A 206 19.28 12.89 -9.55
N GLY A 207 18.47 12.64 -10.58
CA GLY A 207 17.96 11.32 -10.94
C GLY A 207 16.49 11.09 -10.60
N GLU A 208 15.96 11.75 -9.57
CA GLU A 208 14.58 11.54 -9.10
C GLU A 208 13.53 12.13 -10.08
N PRO A 209 13.72 13.34 -10.65
CA PRO A 209 12.85 13.83 -11.71
C PRO A 209 12.89 12.97 -12.97
N GLU A 210 14.04 12.35 -13.27
CA GLU A 210 14.19 11.41 -14.39
C GLU A 210 13.43 10.10 -14.14
N PHE A 211 13.50 9.55 -12.91
CA PHE A 211 12.67 8.41 -12.51
C PHE A 211 11.18 8.75 -12.62
N TYR A 212 10.74 9.88 -12.08
CA TYR A 212 9.35 10.30 -12.10
C TYR A 212 8.81 10.44 -13.54
N ALA A 213 9.59 11.08 -14.42
CA ALA A 213 9.18 11.26 -15.81
C ALA A 213 9.31 10.00 -16.66
N GLY A 214 10.36 9.20 -16.43
CA GLY A 214 10.73 8.05 -17.25
C GLY A 214 10.05 6.76 -16.83
N THR A 215 9.90 6.51 -15.53
CA THR A 215 9.31 5.28 -14.98
C THR A 215 7.82 5.47 -14.70
N LEU A 216 7.42 6.58 -14.06
CA LEU A 216 6.01 6.82 -13.72
C LEU A 216 5.21 7.48 -14.85
N HIS A 217 5.86 7.80 -15.97
CA HIS A 217 5.26 8.48 -17.13
C HIS A 217 4.48 9.75 -16.72
N ALA A 218 4.96 10.45 -15.70
CA ALA A 218 4.26 11.57 -15.08
C ALA A 218 5.03 12.88 -15.22
N ALA A 219 4.31 14.00 -15.18
CA ALA A 219 4.89 15.32 -14.99
C ALA A 219 4.15 16.02 -13.84
N TYR A 220 4.91 16.43 -12.84
CA TYR A 220 4.43 17.23 -11.73
C TYR A 220 4.08 18.65 -12.20
N GLN A 221 2.93 19.18 -11.77
CA GLN A 221 2.40 20.49 -12.17
C GLN A 221 2.06 21.40 -10.98
N GLY A 222 1.85 20.84 -9.79
CA GLY A 222 1.50 21.60 -8.61
C GLY A 222 1.29 20.71 -7.39
N ASP A 223 1.40 21.33 -6.23
CA ASP A 223 1.50 20.70 -4.90
C ASP A 223 0.14 20.39 -4.29
N ASP A 224 -0.91 20.98 -4.85
CA ASP A 224 -2.26 20.85 -4.31
C ASP A 224 -3.28 20.98 -5.43
N GLY A 225 -4.05 19.91 -5.63
CA GLY A 225 -5.21 19.86 -6.50
C GLY A 225 -6.37 20.77 -6.06
N GLY A 226 -6.36 21.24 -4.81
CA GLY A 226 -7.34 22.14 -4.22
C GLY A 226 -8.71 21.50 -3.99
N SER A 227 -8.78 20.18 -3.97
CA SER A 227 -10.03 19.42 -3.79
C SER A 227 -9.77 18.00 -3.32
N PHE A 228 -10.69 17.46 -2.50
CA PHE A 228 -10.75 16.06 -2.10
C PHE A 228 -11.60 15.19 -3.03
N LEU A 229 -11.99 15.73 -4.17
CA LEU A 229 -12.89 15.08 -5.12
C LEU A 229 -12.19 14.90 -6.45
N VAL A 230 -12.31 13.72 -7.04
CA VAL A 230 -11.84 13.43 -8.40
C VAL A 230 -12.96 12.88 -9.26
N ASP A 231 -12.98 13.28 -10.52
CA ASP A 231 -13.85 12.71 -11.55
C ASP A 231 -13.03 11.71 -12.38
N GLY A 232 -13.55 10.49 -12.54
CA GLY A 232 -12.95 9.44 -13.38
C GLY A 232 -12.99 9.76 -14.86
N LEU A 233 -11.97 9.33 -15.60
CA LEU A 233 -11.79 9.55 -17.04
C LEU A 233 -11.34 8.26 -17.72
N GLY A 234 -11.64 8.12 -19.02
CA GLY A 234 -11.17 6.98 -19.81
C GLY A 234 -11.64 5.65 -19.24
N ALA A 235 -10.71 4.73 -18.94
CA ALA A 235 -11.05 3.42 -18.35
C ALA A 235 -11.78 3.54 -16.99
N PHE A 236 -11.66 4.68 -16.31
CA PHE A 236 -12.19 4.92 -14.98
C PHE A 236 -13.45 5.82 -15.00
N GLU A 237 -14.00 6.15 -16.18
CA GLU A 237 -15.12 7.10 -16.31
C GLU A 237 -16.41 6.64 -15.60
N ASN A 238 -16.61 5.33 -15.47
CA ASN A 238 -17.81 4.76 -14.87
C ASN A 238 -17.83 4.86 -13.33
N LEU A 239 -16.69 5.15 -12.70
CA LEU A 239 -16.62 5.41 -11.26
C LEU A 239 -17.34 6.71 -10.88
N GLY A 240 -17.54 7.61 -11.85
CA GLY A 240 -18.12 8.92 -11.59
C GLY A 240 -17.21 9.77 -10.70
N ARG A 241 -17.81 10.43 -9.71
CA ARG A 241 -17.09 11.28 -8.76
C ARG A 241 -16.77 10.50 -7.49
N ILE A 242 -15.49 10.47 -7.15
CA ILE A 242 -14.95 9.80 -5.96
C ILE A 242 -14.45 10.86 -4.98
N SER A 243 -14.54 10.55 -3.69
CA SER A 243 -14.01 11.34 -2.59
C SER A 243 -12.83 10.61 -1.95
N PHE A 244 -11.80 11.37 -1.59
CA PHE A 244 -10.72 10.90 -0.71
C PHE A 244 -10.64 11.73 0.58
N LEU A 245 -11.78 12.31 0.99
CA LEU A 245 -11.91 13.02 2.26
C LEU A 245 -12.25 12.03 3.37
N THR A 246 -11.31 11.79 4.28
CA THR A 246 -11.50 10.94 5.46
C THR A 246 -11.26 11.74 6.75
N PRO A 247 -12.23 12.55 7.23
CA PRO A 247 -12.04 13.45 8.37
C PRO A 247 -11.78 12.73 9.70
N ASP A 248 -12.25 11.49 9.81
CA ASP A 248 -12.09 10.63 11.00
C ASP A 248 -10.84 9.74 10.89
N ASP A 249 -10.03 9.90 9.83
CA ASP A 249 -8.84 9.11 9.51
C ASP A 249 -7.70 10.09 9.11
N THR A 250 -7.02 9.89 7.98
CA THR A 250 -6.05 10.85 7.42
C THR A 250 -6.74 11.98 6.65
N VAL A 251 -6.39 13.23 6.93
CA VAL A 251 -6.78 14.35 6.08
C VAL A 251 -5.65 14.64 5.09
N VAL A 252 -5.90 14.41 3.80
CA VAL A 252 -4.87 14.58 2.76
C VAL A 252 -4.55 16.06 2.54
N SER A 253 -3.33 16.49 2.85
CA SER A 253 -2.96 17.91 2.90
C SER A 253 -2.57 18.48 1.54
N TYR A 254 -1.76 17.74 0.78
CA TYR A 254 -1.13 18.21 -0.46
C TYR A 254 -1.21 17.13 -1.55
N PRO A 255 -2.40 16.87 -2.11
CA PRO A 255 -2.54 15.90 -3.19
C PRO A 255 -2.04 16.52 -4.50
N ASP A 256 -0.94 15.99 -5.03
CA ASP A 256 -0.25 16.55 -6.19
C ASP A 256 -1.12 16.65 -7.45
N VAL A 257 -0.81 17.64 -8.28
CA VAL A 257 -1.35 17.79 -9.64
C VAL A 257 -0.37 17.17 -10.63
N VAL A 258 -0.87 16.21 -11.40
CA VAL A 258 -0.06 15.44 -12.35
C VAL A 258 -0.65 15.49 -13.76
N VAL A 259 0.22 15.44 -14.76
CA VAL A 259 -0.18 15.24 -16.16
C VAL A 259 0.64 14.14 -16.82
N PRO A 260 0.07 13.40 -17.78
CA PRO A 260 0.76 12.29 -18.40
C PRO A 260 1.89 12.76 -19.32
N LYS A 261 2.97 11.96 -19.36
CA LYS A 261 4.00 11.97 -20.40
C LYS A 261 3.58 11.05 -21.55
N PRO A 262 4.28 11.10 -22.71
CA PRO A 262 3.98 10.21 -23.84
C PRO A 262 3.96 8.73 -23.42
N GLY A 263 2.91 8.01 -23.82
CA GLY A 263 2.72 6.60 -23.46
C GLY A 263 1.76 6.38 -22.28
N ALA A 264 1.37 7.44 -21.55
CA ALA A 264 0.36 7.36 -20.51
C ALA A 264 -0.84 8.28 -20.80
N LEU A 265 -1.92 8.04 -20.06
CA LEU A 265 -3.18 8.77 -20.11
C LEU A 265 -3.50 9.37 -18.74
N GLN A 266 -4.21 10.49 -18.74
CA GLN A 266 -4.82 11.00 -17.53
C GLN A 266 -6.12 10.23 -17.26
N VAL A 267 -6.29 9.72 -16.04
CA VAL A 267 -7.47 8.90 -15.68
C VAL A 267 -8.36 9.48 -14.59
N PHE A 268 -7.92 10.58 -13.97
CA PHE A 268 -8.74 11.35 -13.04
C PHE A 268 -8.43 12.85 -13.18
N SER A 269 -9.37 13.69 -12.73
CA SER A 269 -9.16 15.14 -12.60
C SER A 269 -9.78 15.66 -11.32
N TYR A 270 -9.14 16.63 -10.67
CA TYR A 270 -9.69 17.25 -9.46
C TYR A 270 -10.98 18.01 -9.76
N ALA A 271 -12.05 17.60 -9.09
CA ALA A 271 -13.38 18.18 -9.22
C ALA A 271 -13.53 19.40 -8.30
N GLY A 272 -13.78 20.58 -8.88
CA GLY A 272 -13.89 21.83 -8.10
C GLY A 272 -12.55 22.45 -7.67
N GLY A 273 -11.45 21.70 -7.88
CA GLY A 273 -10.08 22.17 -7.80
C GLY A 273 -9.49 22.43 -9.19
N GLY A 274 -8.21 22.08 -9.40
CA GLY A 274 -7.52 22.27 -10.68
C GLY A 274 -6.52 21.18 -11.05
N GLY A 275 -6.60 20.70 -12.30
CA GLY A 275 -5.58 19.83 -12.90
C GLY A 275 -5.91 18.33 -12.92
N GLY A 276 -4.94 17.53 -13.35
CA GLY A 276 -5.06 16.08 -13.47
C GLY A 276 -4.68 15.36 -12.17
N ALA A 277 -5.31 14.21 -11.93
CA ALA A 277 -5.23 13.48 -10.66
C ALA A 277 -5.02 11.96 -10.87
N GLY A 278 -4.25 11.55 -11.88
CA GLY A 278 -3.94 10.14 -12.06
C GLY A 278 -3.34 9.84 -13.42
N ILE A 279 -2.32 8.99 -13.45
CA ILE A 279 -1.58 8.57 -14.63
C ILE A 279 -1.80 7.08 -14.85
N PHE A 280 -2.15 6.68 -16.07
CA PHE A 280 -2.41 5.30 -16.41
C PHE A 280 -1.75 4.87 -17.71
N SER A 281 -1.24 3.65 -17.74
CA SER A 281 -0.74 2.97 -18.93
C SER A 281 -1.23 1.52 -18.93
N SER A 282 -1.84 1.10 -20.04
CA SER A 282 -2.47 -0.22 -20.20
C SER A 282 -1.58 -1.27 -20.88
N ALA A 283 -0.31 -0.94 -21.16
CA ALA A 283 0.57 -1.83 -21.89
C ALA A 283 1.93 -1.97 -21.20
N ASP A 284 2.93 -1.22 -21.68
CA ASP A 284 4.31 -1.31 -21.21
C ASP A 284 4.83 0.10 -20.87
N PRO A 285 4.96 0.44 -19.58
CA PRO A 285 4.65 -0.39 -18.41
C PRO A 285 3.14 -0.45 -18.10
N ALA A 286 2.68 -1.49 -17.39
CA ALA A 286 1.35 -1.55 -16.79
C ALA A 286 1.39 -0.74 -15.48
N LEU A 287 0.83 0.46 -15.50
CA LEU A 287 0.98 1.44 -14.42
C LEU A 287 -0.32 2.19 -14.15
N LEU A 288 -0.69 2.29 -12.88
CA LEU A 288 -1.61 3.29 -12.35
C LEU A 288 -0.89 4.07 -11.25
N TYR A 289 -0.72 5.37 -11.42
CA TYR A 289 -0.19 6.26 -10.41
C TYR A 289 -1.25 7.29 -9.99
N LEU A 290 -1.59 7.31 -8.70
CA LEU A 290 -2.55 8.21 -8.08
C LEU A 290 -1.81 9.20 -7.16
N PRO A 291 -1.89 10.53 -7.41
CA PRO A 291 -1.26 11.54 -6.55
C PRO A 291 -2.10 11.85 -5.29
N PHE A 292 -2.82 10.83 -4.81
CA PHE A 292 -3.54 10.82 -3.56
C PHE A 292 -3.53 9.37 -3.03
N PRO A 293 -3.58 9.17 -1.70
CA PRO A 293 -3.54 7.82 -1.12
C PRO A 293 -4.79 7.03 -1.48
N LEU A 294 -4.63 5.81 -2.02
CA LEU A 294 -5.76 4.97 -2.39
C LEU A 294 -6.55 4.49 -1.16
N GLU A 295 -5.87 4.30 -0.03
CA GLU A 295 -6.47 4.00 1.26
C GLU A 295 -7.37 5.11 1.81
N SER A 296 -7.18 6.36 1.35
CA SER A 296 -7.96 7.53 1.75
C SER A 296 -9.20 7.75 0.88
N VAL A 297 -9.36 7.03 -0.23
CA VAL A 297 -10.64 6.99 -0.95
C VAL A 297 -11.69 6.46 0.01
N ASP A 298 -12.74 7.22 0.31
CA ASP A 298 -13.64 6.91 1.44
C ASP A 298 -14.55 5.70 1.17
N ASP A 299 -15.01 5.55 -0.07
CA ASP A 299 -15.88 4.45 -0.50
C ASP A 299 -15.08 3.15 -0.80
N PRO A 300 -15.32 2.05 -0.05
CA PRO A 300 -14.70 0.75 -0.35
C PRO A 300 -15.03 0.20 -1.74
N GLU A 301 -16.25 0.43 -2.25
CA GLU A 301 -16.64 -0.03 -3.59
C GLU A 301 -15.86 0.73 -4.68
N ALA A 302 -15.59 2.02 -4.47
CA ALA A 302 -14.75 2.81 -5.35
C ALA A 302 -13.29 2.31 -5.32
N ARG A 303 -12.72 1.99 -4.15
CA ARG A 303 -11.38 1.37 -4.06
C ARG A 303 -11.31 0.06 -4.84
N ALA A 304 -12.32 -0.79 -4.68
CA ALA A 304 -12.40 -2.07 -5.39
C ALA A 304 -12.50 -1.87 -6.90
N SER A 305 -13.30 -0.92 -7.35
CA SER A 305 -13.51 -0.64 -8.76
C SER A 305 -12.28 0.01 -9.42
N ILE A 306 -11.55 0.89 -8.72
CA ILE A 306 -10.26 1.43 -9.20
C ILE A 306 -9.27 0.29 -9.47
N ILE A 307 -9.13 -0.64 -8.53
CA ILE A 307 -8.24 -1.80 -8.71
C ILE A 307 -8.76 -2.70 -9.84
N GLY A 308 -10.06 -2.97 -9.89
CA GLY A 308 -10.71 -3.79 -10.91
C GLY A 308 -10.51 -3.26 -12.33
N ASP A 309 -10.80 -1.98 -12.56
CA ASP A 309 -10.68 -1.33 -13.87
C ASP A 309 -9.22 -1.36 -14.39
N ALA A 310 -8.25 -1.23 -13.48
CA ALA A 310 -6.84 -1.36 -13.81
C ALA A 310 -6.48 -2.81 -14.21
N LEU A 311 -6.94 -3.81 -13.44
CA LEU A 311 -6.72 -5.23 -13.71
C LEU A 311 -7.31 -5.66 -15.06
N GLU A 312 -8.55 -5.26 -15.37
CA GLU A 312 -9.23 -5.59 -16.64
C GLU A 312 -8.44 -5.09 -17.86
N SER A 313 -7.61 -4.07 -17.68
CA SER A 313 -6.77 -3.51 -18.73
C SER A 313 -5.42 -4.21 -18.87
N TRP A 314 -4.96 -4.94 -17.85
CA TRP A 314 -3.62 -5.54 -17.78
C TRP A 314 -3.59 -7.07 -17.95
N PHE A 315 -4.65 -7.78 -17.53
CA PHE A 315 -4.72 -9.25 -17.50
C PHE A 315 -5.93 -9.82 -18.26
#